data_AF-A0A9D8XQ88-F1
#
_entry.id   AF-A0A9D8XQ88-F1
#
_cell.length_a   1.000
_cell.length_b   1.000
_cell.length_c   1.000
_cell.angle_alpha   90.00
_cell.angle_beta   90.00
_cell.angle_gamma   90.00
#
_symmetry.space_group_name_H-M   'P 1'
#
loop_
_entity.id
_entity.type
_entity.pdbx_description
1 polymer ?
#
loop_
_entity_poly.entity_id
_entity_poly.type
_entity_poly.pdbx_seq_one_letter_code
_entity_poly.pdbx_strand_id
1 'polypeptide(L)'
;MGDISISPSGAKFEVKEDGSILRLGQISTIDECMLYLRLYPNDPFAKHAQDLLTQLQEEEKTEEISLWNYATSVDTIASYRKYILFSKLKLYLDEAKSKLETRLWTWATALNTLYAYQEYLRLSLLKVHQDEALKIIEYELWLETCNSNSINAYQVYLKESPLQSHRNEAIESIESLLWERACNSNSIDAYKKYIKASKLKTHKDEAIEIIENLLWESACDSNSIGEYEEYIKTSKLKAHIDEAENRIWKQSHFFWDGYYNYLDVFPMGKYVNQIHLRKILIAIIPHILLWTIGILLSTNCQMEELWAFFLFLCLSAMYMGVYALIEINRAEGGSTFGFVVIFLLTLGAFCGASAIISILVST
;
A
#
# COMPACT_ATOMS: atom_id res chain seq x y z
N MET A 1 48.02 -86.93 -2.96
CA MET A 1 48.97 -85.89 -2.50
C MET A 1 48.31 -84.55 -2.68
N GLY A 2 48.25 -83.82 -1.57
CA GLY A 2 47.50 -82.59 -1.39
C GLY A 2 47.48 -82.35 0.11
N ASP A 3 48.64 -82.00 0.64
CA ASP A 3 48.86 -81.77 2.07
C ASP A 3 47.95 -80.66 2.58
N ILE A 4 47.14 -80.97 3.59
CA ILE A 4 46.39 -79.98 4.37
C ILE A 4 47.12 -79.84 5.70
N SER A 5 48.01 -78.85 5.76
CA SER A 5 48.68 -78.41 6.97
C SER A 5 47.68 -77.92 8.02
N ILE A 6 47.78 -78.47 9.22
CA ILE A 6 47.01 -78.04 10.39
C ILE A 6 47.75 -76.86 11.02
N SER A 7 47.17 -75.66 10.94
CA SER A 7 47.59 -74.48 11.72
C SER A 7 46.75 -74.39 13.01
N PRO A 8 47.31 -73.92 14.14
CA PRO A 8 46.64 -73.93 15.46
C PRO A 8 45.51 -72.90 15.64
N SER A 9 44.95 -72.33 14.57
CA SER A 9 43.83 -71.37 14.65
C SER A 9 42.50 -71.87 14.05
N GLY A 10 42.33 -73.18 13.87
CA GLY A 10 41.01 -73.81 13.97
C GLY A 10 39.93 -73.50 12.92
N ALA A 11 40.26 -73.16 11.67
CA ALA A 11 39.25 -73.10 10.58
C ALA A 11 39.73 -73.84 9.32
N LYS A 12 39.11 -74.97 8.99
CA LYS A 12 39.24 -75.67 7.69
C LYS A 12 37.99 -75.42 6.85
N PHE A 13 38.18 -75.12 5.57
CA PHE A 13 37.09 -74.96 4.59
C PHE A 13 37.30 -75.93 3.43
N GLU A 14 36.21 -76.55 2.98
CA GLU A 14 36.19 -77.44 1.82
C GLU A 14 35.10 -76.96 0.85
N VAL A 15 35.45 -76.91 -0.44
CA VAL A 15 34.63 -76.38 -1.54
C VAL A 15 33.80 -77.53 -2.13
N LYS A 16 32.47 -77.36 -2.27
CA LYS A 16 31.66 -78.23 -3.14
C LYS A 16 31.42 -77.56 -4.51
N GLU A 17 31.35 -78.40 -5.55
CA GLU A 17 31.37 -78.03 -6.98
C GLU A 17 30.15 -77.19 -7.47
N ASP A 18 29.15 -76.92 -6.64
CA ASP A 18 28.00 -76.06 -7.00
C ASP A 18 28.22 -74.57 -6.70
N GLY A 19 29.37 -74.20 -6.14
CA GLY A 19 29.75 -72.80 -5.91
C GLY A 19 29.18 -72.17 -4.63
N SER A 20 28.50 -72.92 -3.76
CA SER A 20 28.02 -72.41 -2.48
C SER A 20 28.93 -72.81 -1.30
N ILE A 21 29.79 -71.89 -0.87
CA ILE A 21 30.59 -72.02 0.35
C ILE A 21 30.36 -70.79 1.22
N LEU A 22 29.47 -70.89 2.21
CA LEU A 22 29.54 -69.99 3.35
C LEU A 22 30.53 -70.58 4.34
N ARG A 23 31.70 -69.96 4.41
CA ARG A 23 32.73 -70.28 5.39
C ARG A 23 32.18 -69.96 6.79
N LEU A 24 31.88 -70.97 7.61
CA LEU A 24 31.44 -70.77 9.02
C LEU A 24 32.38 -69.85 9.83
N GLY A 25 33.69 -69.88 9.58
CA GLY A 25 34.65 -68.96 10.21
C GLY A 25 34.65 -67.52 9.66
N GLN A 26 33.74 -67.18 8.73
CA GLN A 26 33.49 -65.81 8.26
C GLN A 26 32.07 -65.33 8.59
N ILE A 27 31.20 -66.19 9.13
CA ILE A 27 29.89 -65.78 9.63
C ILE A 27 30.12 -64.97 10.91
N SER A 28 29.89 -63.66 10.83
CA SER A 28 30.17 -62.72 11.92
C SER A 28 28.97 -61.86 12.27
N THR A 29 27.89 -61.94 11.48
CA THR A 29 26.69 -61.13 11.66
C THR A 29 25.45 -62.01 11.88
N ILE A 30 24.47 -61.43 12.56
CA ILE A 30 23.16 -62.06 12.79
C ILE A 30 22.51 -62.45 11.45
N ASP A 31 22.56 -61.57 10.45
CA ASP A 31 21.98 -61.82 9.12
C ASP A 31 22.65 -63.00 8.40
N GLU A 32 23.97 -63.13 8.48
CA GLU A 32 24.71 -64.26 7.92
C GLU A 32 24.36 -65.57 8.65
N CYS A 33 24.26 -65.54 9.98
CA CYS A 33 23.80 -66.69 10.78
C CYS A 33 22.38 -67.12 10.39
N MET A 34 21.44 -66.17 10.27
CA MET A 34 20.05 -66.43 9.87
C MET A 34 19.96 -66.99 8.45
N LEU A 35 20.72 -66.41 7.51
CA LEU A 35 20.76 -66.88 6.13
C LEU A 35 21.30 -68.30 6.04
N TYR A 36 22.39 -68.59 6.77
CA TYR A 36 22.98 -69.92 6.82
C TYR A 36 22.00 -70.97 7.38
N LEU A 37 21.37 -70.69 8.53
CA LEU A 37 20.38 -71.59 9.14
C LEU A 37 19.17 -71.83 8.24
N ARG A 38 18.79 -70.84 7.43
CA ARG A 38 17.70 -70.96 6.45
C ARG A 38 18.06 -71.86 5.26
N LEU A 39 19.30 -71.74 4.75
CA LEU A 39 19.78 -72.51 3.60
C LEU A 39 20.17 -73.94 3.97
N TYR A 40 20.66 -74.16 5.19
CA TYR A 40 21.26 -75.42 5.63
C TYR A 40 20.75 -75.89 7.00
N PRO A 41 19.43 -76.11 7.19
CA PRO A 41 18.84 -76.38 8.50
C PRO A 41 19.25 -77.71 9.15
N ASN A 42 19.66 -78.70 8.35
CA ASN A 42 20.05 -80.04 8.82
C ASN A 42 21.57 -80.28 8.79
N ASP A 43 22.36 -79.23 8.51
CA ASP A 43 23.82 -79.36 8.42
C ASP A 43 24.42 -79.66 9.81
N PRO A 44 25.49 -80.47 9.93
CA PRO A 44 26.16 -80.76 11.20
C PRO A 44 26.56 -79.51 12.00
N PHE A 45 26.80 -78.39 11.31
CA PHE A 45 27.16 -77.11 11.93
C PHE A 45 25.97 -76.20 12.23
N ALA A 46 24.73 -76.57 11.87
CA ALA A 46 23.54 -75.78 12.17
C ALA A 46 23.41 -75.47 13.67
N LYS A 47 23.75 -76.43 14.54
CA LYS A 47 23.78 -76.21 15.99
C LYS A 47 24.78 -75.12 16.38
N HIS A 48 25.99 -75.14 15.82
CA HIS A 48 27.00 -74.12 16.11
C HIS A 48 26.58 -72.73 15.59
N ALA A 49 26.00 -72.66 14.39
CA ALA A 49 25.46 -71.41 13.85
C ALA A 49 24.31 -70.85 14.71
N GLN A 50 23.50 -71.72 15.31
CA GLN A 50 22.43 -71.33 16.22
C GLN A 50 22.94 -70.86 17.59
N ASP A 51 23.96 -71.52 18.13
CA ASP A 51 24.66 -71.08 19.34
C ASP A 51 25.31 -69.69 19.12
N LEU A 52 25.97 -69.50 17.97
CA LEU A 52 26.56 -68.21 17.58
C LEU A 52 25.51 -67.11 17.38
N LEU A 53 24.40 -67.42 16.70
CA LEU A 53 23.27 -66.48 16.56
C LEU A 53 22.76 -66.01 17.92
N THR A 54 22.60 -66.95 18.87
CA THR A 54 22.13 -66.65 20.23
C THR A 54 23.14 -65.77 20.96
N GLN A 55 24.44 -66.05 20.83
CA GLN A 55 25.50 -65.23 21.41
C GLN A 55 25.48 -63.80 20.86
N LEU A 56 25.44 -63.63 19.53
CA LEU A 56 25.41 -62.32 18.89
C LEU A 56 24.16 -61.52 19.28
N GLN A 57 23.00 -62.17 19.39
CA GLN A 57 21.77 -61.53 19.85
C GLN A 57 21.86 -61.05 21.31
N GLU A 58 22.50 -61.81 22.19
CA GLU A 58 22.69 -61.39 23.58
C GLU A 58 23.75 -60.29 23.71
N GLU A 59 24.79 -60.30 22.87
CA GLU A 59 25.76 -59.21 22.74
C GLU A 59 25.09 -57.90 22.28
N GLU A 60 24.29 -57.92 21.22
CA GLU A 60 23.54 -56.73 20.80
C GLU A 60 22.59 -56.21 21.89
N LYS A 61 21.94 -57.12 22.62
CA LYS A 61 21.05 -56.77 23.72
C LYS A 61 21.80 -56.16 24.91
N THR A 62 22.98 -56.67 25.24
CA THR A 62 23.82 -56.11 26.31
C THR A 62 24.40 -54.75 25.93
N GLU A 63 24.81 -54.55 24.67
CA GLU A 63 25.19 -53.23 24.13
C GLU A 63 24.03 -52.23 24.24
N GLU A 64 22.82 -52.66 23.84
CA GLU A 64 21.60 -51.85 23.91
C GLU A 64 21.28 -51.42 25.36
N ILE A 65 21.36 -52.34 26.31
CA ILE A 65 21.17 -52.06 27.75
C ILE A 65 22.25 -51.10 28.27
N SER A 66 23.51 -51.28 27.84
CA SER A 66 24.62 -50.40 28.23
C SER A 66 24.41 -48.96 27.74
N LEU A 67 24.00 -48.79 26.48
CA LEU A 67 23.65 -47.48 25.91
C LEU A 67 22.49 -46.81 26.67
N TRP A 68 21.47 -47.59 27.03
CA TRP A 68 20.33 -47.10 27.80
C TRP A 68 20.72 -46.68 29.23
N ASN A 69 21.47 -47.52 29.94
CA ASN A 69 21.97 -47.23 31.29
C ASN A 69 22.87 -45.98 31.31
N TYR A 70 23.68 -45.79 30.27
CA TYR A 70 24.43 -44.56 30.09
C TYR A 70 23.50 -43.34 29.91
N ALA A 71 22.47 -43.47 29.05
CA ALA A 71 21.55 -42.38 28.80
C ALA A 71 20.79 -41.93 30.06
N THR A 72 20.31 -42.89 30.85
CA THR A 72 19.55 -42.66 32.09
C THR A 72 20.41 -42.21 33.27
N SER A 73 21.66 -42.67 33.37
CA SER A 73 22.57 -42.21 34.42
C SER A 73 23.05 -40.78 34.22
N VAL A 74 23.31 -40.39 32.97
CA VAL A 74 23.71 -39.02 32.63
C VAL A 74 22.50 -38.08 32.59
N ASP A 75 21.36 -38.56 32.10
CA ASP A 75 20.06 -37.87 32.09
C ASP A 75 20.10 -36.47 31.44
N THR A 76 20.71 -36.38 30.26
CA THR A 76 20.83 -35.14 29.47
C THR A 76 20.20 -35.30 28.09
N ILE A 77 19.87 -34.16 27.46
CA ILE A 77 19.42 -34.10 26.06
C ILE A 77 20.41 -34.86 25.15
N ALA A 78 21.72 -34.65 25.33
CA ALA A 78 22.75 -35.27 24.50
C ALA A 78 22.81 -36.79 24.70
N SER A 79 22.67 -37.28 25.94
CA SER A 79 22.73 -38.71 26.24
C SER A 79 21.54 -39.48 25.66
N TYR A 80 20.32 -38.94 25.75
CA TYR A 80 19.14 -39.54 25.11
C TYR A 80 19.18 -39.46 23.59
N ARG A 81 19.65 -38.35 23.00
CA ARG A 81 19.84 -38.26 21.54
C ARG A 81 20.86 -39.28 21.04
N LYS A 82 21.94 -39.49 21.80
CA LYS A 82 22.94 -40.53 21.49
C LYS A 82 22.28 -41.91 21.47
N TYR A 83 21.49 -42.25 22.49
CA TYR A 83 20.76 -43.52 22.51
C TYR A 83 19.82 -43.66 21.30
N ILE A 84 18.99 -42.65 21.02
CA ILE A 84 18.04 -42.68 19.89
C ILE A 84 18.75 -42.88 18.53
N LEU A 85 19.96 -42.32 18.37
CA LEU A 85 20.72 -42.40 17.13
C LEU A 85 21.47 -43.73 16.96
N PHE A 86 22.04 -44.27 18.04
CA PHE A 86 22.92 -45.44 18.00
C PHE A 86 22.26 -46.75 18.45
N SER A 87 21.04 -46.70 18.99
CA SER A 87 20.26 -47.89 19.36
C SER A 87 19.91 -48.70 18.10
N LYS A 88 20.33 -49.96 18.08
CA LYS A 88 20.05 -50.91 17.00
C LYS A 88 18.69 -51.57 17.22
N LEU A 89 18.45 -52.02 18.45
CA LEU A 89 17.27 -52.84 18.80
C LEU A 89 16.05 -51.99 19.17
N LYS A 90 16.23 -50.70 19.47
CA LYS A 90 15.16 -49.75 19.81
C LYS A 90 14.32 -50.17 21.02
N LEU A 91 14.90 -50.96 21.93
CA LEU A 91 14.17 -51.56 23.07
C LEU A 91 13.52 -50.50 23.98
N TYR A 92 14.20 -49.37 24.19
CA TYR A 92 13.75 -48.27 25.04
C TYR A 92 13.48 -47.00 24.22
N LEU A 93 13.19 -47.12 22.92
CA LEU A 93 13.09 -45.96 22.03
C LEU A 93 11.99 -44.98 22.46
N ASP A 94 10.80 -45.48 22.81
CA ASP A 94 9.68 -44.63 23.21
C ASP A 94 9.91 -43.96 24.56
N GLU A 95 10.52 -44.68 25.51
CA GLU A 95 10.92 -44.11 26.79
C GLU A 95 12.01 -43.04 26.61
N ALA A 96 13.02 -43.30 25.77
CA ALA A 96 14.06 -42.34 25.43
C ALA A 96 13.50 -41.07 24.78
N LYS A 97 12.55 -41.20 23.85
CA LYS A 97 11.85 -40.06 23.24
C LYS A 97 11.06 -39.27 24.27
N SER A 98 10.33 -39.94 25.17
CA SER A 98 9.56 -39.30 26.23
C SER A 98 10.45 -38.54 27.23
N LYS A 99 11.57 -39.15 27.64
CA LYS A 99 12.58 -38.51 28.50
C LYS A 99 13.24 -37.31 27.81
N LEU A 100 13.62 -37.46 26.54
CA LEU A 100 14.17 -36.37 25.72
C LEU A 100 13.18 -35.21 25.63
N GLU A 101 11.91 -35.49 25.33
CA GLU A 101 10.85 -34.49 25.23
C GLU A 101 10.70 -33.70 26.53
N THR A 102 10.61 -34.40 27.66
CA THR A 102 10.53 -33.80 28.99
C THR A 102 11.75 -32.92 29.29
N ARG A 103 12.96 -33.39 28.94
CA ARG A 103 14.21 -32.66 29.14
C ARG A 103 14.32 -31.41 28.26
N LEU A 104 13.90 -31.48 27.01
CA LEU A 104 13.87 -30.32 26.11
C LEU A 104 12.89 -29.25 26.61
N TRP A 105 11.69 -29.64 27.02
CA TRP A 105 10.68 -28.70 27.51
C TRP A 105 11.08 -28.06 28.85
N THR A 106 11.60 -28.85 29.80
CA THR A 106 12.10 -28.31 31.08
C THR A 106 13.27 -27.35 30.88
N TRP A 107 14.17 -27.63 29.92
CA TRP A 107 15.23 -26.71 29.55
C TRP A 107 14.69 -25.41 28.93
N ALA A 108 13.75 -25.51 27.99
CA ALA A 108 13.17 -24.33 27.33
C ALA A 108 12.44 -23.41 28.31
N THR A 109 11.62 -23.99 29.19
CA THR A 109 10.89 -23.26 30.24
C THR A 109 11.80 -22.69 31.33
N ALA A 110 12.90 -23.36 31.66
CA ALA A 110 13.88 -22.84 32.62
C ALA A 110 14.64 -21.62 32.09
N LEU A 111 15.00 -21.61 30.79
CA LEU A 111 15.64 -20.46 30.16
C LEU A 111 14.63 -19.35 29.82
N ASN A 112 13.39 -19.73 29.51
CA ASN A 112 12.30 -18.84 29.14
C ASN A 112 12.71 -17.75 28.12
N THR A 113 13.39 -18.17 27.05
CA THR A 113 13.83 -17.26 25.98
C THR A 113 13.30 -17.73 24.64
N LEU A 114 13.10 -16.80 23.70
CA LEU A 114 12.68 -17.10 22.33
C LEU A 114 13.53 -18.20 21.69
N TYR A 115 14.85 -18.09 21.81
CA TYR A 115 15.80 -19.07 21.30
C TYR A 115 15.57 -20.47 21.89
N ALA A 116 15.30 -20.57 23.19
CA ALA A 116 15.11 -21.86 23.84
C ALA A 116 13.82 -22.57 23.36
N TYR A 117 12.74 -21.82 23.14
CA TYR A 117 11.50 -22.39 22.57
C TYR A 117 11.66 -22.76 21.09
N GLN A 118 12.41 -21.97 20.31
CA GLN A 118 12.75 -22.32 18.92
C GLN A 118 13.58 -23.60 18.85
N GLU A 119 14.58 -23.74 19.71
CA GLU A 119 15.40 -24.96 19.80
C GLU A 119 14.58 -26.16 20.26
N TYR A 120 13.64 -25.98 21.19
CA TYR A 120 12.68 -27.03 21.56
C TYR A 120 11.89 -27.51 20.33
N LEU A 121 11.28 -26.59 19.56
CA LEU A 121 10.52 -26.96 18.35
C LEU A 121 11.37 -27.66 17.29
N ARG A 122 12.66 -27.30 17.19
CA ARG A 122 13.61 -27.89 16.26
C ARG A 122 14.06 -29.30 16.68
N LEU A 123 14.24 -29.53 17.98
CA LEU A 123 14.79 -30.78 18.52
C LEU A 123 13.72 -31.77 18.99
N SER A 124 12.51 -31.31 19.27
CA SER A 124 11.39 -32.12 19.74
C SER A 124 10.97 -33.13 18.67
N LEU A 125 10.86 -34.39 19.09
CA LEU A 125 10.42 -35.49 18.25
C LEU A 125 8.92 -35.77 18.41
N LEU A 126 8.39 -35.56 19.62
CA LEU A 126 7.00 -35.87 19.97
C LEU A 126 6.07 -34.66 19.85
N LYS A 127 6.63 -33.44 19.89
CA LYS A 127 5.90 -32.18 19.75
C LYS A 127 4.77 -32.00 20.77
N VAL A 128 4.95 -32.53 21.98
CA VAL A 128 3.91 -32.55 23.03
C VAL A 128 3.52 -31.14 23.46
N HIS A 129 4.48 -30.21 23.49
CA HIS A 129 4.31 -28.81 23.87
C HIS A 129 4.48 -27.84 22.70
N GLN A 130 4.20 -28.30 21.47
CA GLN A 130 4.37 -27.46 20.28
C GLN A 130 3.48 -26.22 20.34
N ASP A 131 2.21 -26.38 20.72
CA ASP A 131 1.26 -25.27 20.72
C ASP A 131 1.62 -24.22 21.79
N GLU A 132 2.06 -24.65 22.97
CA GLU A 132 2.55 -23.78 24.03
C GLU A 132 3.81 -23.03 23.60
N ALA A 133 4.78 -23.73 23.00
CA ALA A 133 6.01 -23.10 22.51
C ALA A 133 5.70 -22.05 21.43
N LEU A 134 4.81 -22.36 20.49
CA LEU A 134 4.41 -21.42 19.43
C LEU A 134 3.68 -20.19 19.99
N LYS A 135 2.81 -20.37 21.00
CA LYS A 135 2.14 -19.24 21.68
C LYS A 135 3.14 -18.32 22.36
N ILE A 136 4.14 -18.87 23.04
CA ILE A 136 5.17 -18.06 23.72
C ILE A 136 6.03 -17.31 22.69
N ILE A 137 6.48 -18.00 21.64
CA ILE A 137 7.22 -17.39 20.53
C ILE A 137 6.44 -16.22 19.92
N GLU A 138 5.16 -16.42 19.66
CA GLU A 138 4.33 -15.39 19.07
C GLU A 138 4.07 -14.22 20.01
N TYR A 139 3.87 -14.48 21.31
CA TYR A 139 3.71 -13.44 22.30
C TYR A 139 4.94 -12.52 22.37
N GLU A 140 6.15 -13.10 22.42
CA GLU A 140 7.40 -12.33 22.43
C GLU A 140 7.59 -11.54 21.12
N LEU A 141 7.32 -12.17 19.96
CA LEU A 141 7.41 -11.50 18.66
C LEU A 141 6.43 -10.32 18.57
N TRP A 142 5.21 -10.50 19.07
CA TRP A 142 4.21 -9.44 19.11
C TRP A 142 4.62 -8.30 20.05
N LEU A 143 5.15 -8.63 21.24
CA LEU A 143 5.65 -7.65 22.18
C LEU A 143 6.79 -6.80 21.59
N GLU A 144 7.76 -7.43 20.93
CA GLU A 144 8.83 -6.73 20.21
C GLU A 144 8.28 -5.83 19.10
N THR A 145 7.28 -6.32 18.37
CA THR A 145 6.61 -5.57 17.30
C THR A 145 5.95 -4.32 17.83
N CYS A 146 5.17 -4.43 18.92
CA CYS A 146 4.54 -3.31 19.60
C CYS A 146 5.57 -2.32 20.16
N ASN A 147 6.68 -2.81 20.72
CA ASN A 147 7.74 -1.94 21.24
C ASN A 147 8.46 -1.16 20.13
N SER A 148 8.67 -1.77 18.96
CA SER A 148 9.22 -1.06 17.80
C SER A 148 8.23 -0.06 17.20
N ASN A 149 6.93 -0.36 17.26
CA ASN A 149 5.83 0.44 16.73
C ASN A 149 6.11 1.02 15.33
N SER A 150 6.62 0.19 14.43
CA SER A 150 7.02 0.61 13.09
C SER A 150 6.33 -0.23 12.03
N ILE A 151 6.04 0.37 10.87
CA ILE A 151 5.41 -0.33 9.73
C ILE A 151 6.23 -1.57 9.36
N ASN A 152 7.57 -1.48 9.38
CA ASN A 152 8.43 -2.61 9.06
C ASN A 152 8.32 -3.74 10.11
N ALA A 153 8.30 -3.41 11.40
CA ALA A 153 8.12 -4.42 12.45
C ALA A 153 6.79 -5.16 12.30
N TYR A 154 5.68 -4.45 12.08
CA TYR A 154 4.38 -5.08 11.84
C TYR A 154 4.36 -5.93 10.56
N GLN A 155 5.06 -5.51 9.51
CA GLN A 155 5.19 -6.31 8.28
C GLN A 155 6.01 -7.59 8.50
N VAL A 156 7.07 -7.52 9.29
CA VAL A 156 7.87 -8.70 9.69
C VAL A 156 6.99 -9.65 10.52
N TYR A 157 6.26 -9.14 11.51
CA TYR A 157 5.31 -9.94 12.29
C TYR A 157 4.29 -10.66 11.41
N LEU A 158 3.65 -9.94 10.47
CA LEU A 158 2.67 -10.53 9.55
C LEU A 158 3.25 -11.64 8.65
N LYS A 159 4.56 -11.67 8.46
CA LYS A 159 5.25 -12.67 7.64
C LYS A 159 5.76 -13.85 8.49
N GLU A 160 6.26 -13.57 9.69
CA GLU A 160 7.00 -14.54 10.51
C GLU A 160 6.19 -15.12 11.67
N SER A 161 5.02 -14.53 11.99
CA SER A 161 4.15 -15.01 13.07
C SER A 161 3.57 -16.40 12.76
N PRO A 162 3.75 -17.38 13.66
CA PRO A 162 3.32 -18.75 13.41
C PRO A 162 1.80 -18.96 13.50
N LEU A 163 1.09 -18.33 14.46
CA LEU A 163 -0.37 -18.51 14.61
C LEU A 163 -1.18 -17.33 14.09
N GLN A 164 -0.54 -16.18 13.82
CA GLN A 164 -1.21 -14.98 13.29
C GLN A 164 -2.36 -14.47 14.17
N SER A 165 -2.26 -14.66 15.48
CA SER A 165 -3.26 -14.29 16.49
C SER A 165 -3.52 -12.78 16.51
N HIS A 166 -2.51 -11.96 16.23
CA HIS A 166 -2.61 -10.48 16.20
C HIS A 166 -2.58 -9.90 14.78
N ARG A 167 -3.01 -10.68 13.79
CA ARG A 167 -2.96 -10.28 12.38
C ARG A 167 -3.76 -9.01 12.10
N ASN A 168 -4.96 -8.88 12.67
CA ASN A 168 -5.83 -7.74 12.40
C ASN A 168 -5.28 -6.49 13.08
N GLU A 169 -4.85 -6.62 14.33
CA GLU A 169 -4.22 -5.55 15.11
C GLU A 169 -2.95 -5.03 14.43
N ALA A 170 -2.13 -5.92 13.84
CA ALA A 170 -0.97 -5.53 13.05
C ALA A 170 -1.34 -4.74 11.78
N ILE A 171 -2.39 -5.16 11.07
CA ILE A 171 -2.87 -4.46 9.86
C ILE A 171 -3.43 -3.08 10.23
N GLU A 172 -4.23 -3.01 11.30
CA GLU A 172 -4.78 -1.76 11.81
C GLU A 172 -3.68 -0.80 12.29
N SER A 173 -2.65 -1.32 12.96
CA SER A 173 -1.50 -0.53 13.39
C SER A 173 -0.71 0.03 12.20
N ILE A 174 -0.49 -0.78 11.15
CA ILE A 174 0.12 -0.29 9.90
C ILE A 174 -0.73 0.81 9.26
N GLU A 175 -2.04 0.62 9.21
CA GLU A 175 -2.99 1.58 8.65
C GLU A 175 -2.92 2.92 9.40
N SER A 176 -2.97 2.87 10.73
CA SER A 176 -2.87 4.03 11.61
C SER A 176 -1.55 4.78 11.43
N LEU A 177 -0.41 4.07 11.41
CA LEU A 177 0.91 4.68 11.21
C LEU A 177 1.08 5.31 9.81
N LEU A 178 0.53 4.66 8.77
CA LEU A 178 0.55 5.22 7.41
C LEU A 178 -0.28 6.52 7.33
N TRP A 179 -1.44 6.54 7.98
CA TRP A 179 -2.30 7.71 8.06
C TRP A 179 -1.64 8.84 8.84
N GLU A 180 -1.13 8.56 10.04
CA GLU A 180 -0.41 9.53 10.88
C GLU A 180 0.76 10.17 10.11
N ARG A 181 1.52 9.37 9.37
CA ARG A 181 2.62 9.87 8.52
C ARG A 181 2.14 10.81 7.42
N ALA A 182 0.97 10.54 6.83
CA ALA A 182 0.38 11.41 5.83
C ALA A 182 -0.06 12.74 6.44
N CYS A 183 -0.74 12.70 7.59
CA CYS A 183 -1.16 13.89 8.34
C CYS A 183 0.03 14.74 8.81
N ASN A 184 1.08 14.11 9.36
CA ASN A 184 2.27 14.81 9.82
C ASN A 184 3.03 15.48 8.66
N SER A 185 3.02 14.88 7.47
CA SER A 185 3.61 15.51 6.28
C SER A 185 2.72 16.58 5.67
N ASN A 186 1.40 16.49 5.88
CA ASN A 186 0.36 17.34 5.30
C ASN A 186 0.62 17.74 3.83
N SER A 187 0.92 16.76 2.97
CA SER A 187 1.22 17.00 1.56
C SER A 187 0.44 16.08 0.65
N ILE A 188 0.10 16.59 -0.55
CA ILE A 188 -0.64 15.83 -1.57
C ILE A 188 0.06 14.50 -1.87
N ASP A 189 1.39 14.50 -1.98
CA ASP A 189 2.17 13.29 -2.25
C ASP A 189 2.12 12.28 -1.09
N ALA A 190 2.11 12.74 0.15
CA ALA A 190 2.01 11.86 1.31
C ALA A 190 0.63 11.19 1.39
N TYR A 191 -0.45 11.94 1.16
CA TYR A 191 -1.81 11.36 1.10
C TYR A 191 -1.98 10.42 -0.10
N LYS A 192 -1.43 10.76 -1.27
CA LYS A 192 -1.42 9.84 -2.43
C LYS A 192 -0.66 8.54 -2.13
N LYS A 193 0.49 8.63 -1.45
CA LYS A 193 1.25 7.45 -0.99
C LYS A 193 0.44 6.61 0.00
N TYR A 194 -0.26 7.24 0.95
CA TYR A 194 -1.16 6.57 1.87
C TYR A 194 -2.27 5.80 1.12
N ILE A 195 -3.01 6.46 0.22
CA ILE A 195 -4.10 5.82 -0.56
C ILE A 195 -3.59 4.60 -1.34
N LYS A 196 -2.35 4.63 -1.84
CA LYS A 196 -1.74 3.53 -2.59
C LYS A 196 -1.28 2.38 -1.68
N ALA A 197 -0.73 2.69 -0.51
CA ALA A 197 -0.16 1.70 0.42
C ALA A 197 -1.20 1.07 1.37
N SER A 198 -2.28 1.80 1.66
CA SER A 198 -3.35 1.39 2.56
C SER A 198 -4.08 0.14 2.05
N LYS A 199 -4.25 -0.84 2.95
CA LYS A 199 -4.99 -2.07 2.66
C LYS A 199 -6.45 -1.96 3.06
N LEU A 200 -6.72 -1.35 4.21
CA LEU A 200 -8.08 -1.22 4.75
C LEU A 200 -8.85 -0.06 4.13
N LYS A 201 -8.14 0.96 3.63
CA LYS A 201 -8.71 2.18 3.02
C LYS A 201 -9.61 2.95 3.99
N THR A 202 -9.39 2.82 5.30
CA THR A 202 -10.23 3.40 6.35
C THR A 202 -10.35 4.92 6.22
N HIS A 203 -9.26 5.62 5.91
CA HIS A 203 -9.23 7.08 5.74
C HIS A 203 -9.15 7.50 4.27
N LYS A 204 -9.57 6.64 3.33
CA LYS A 204 -9.40 6.94 1.90
C LYS A 204 -10.18 8.17 1.47
N ASP A 205 -11.43 8.30 1.89
CA ASP A 205 -12.28 9.42 1.47
C ASP A 205 -11.83 10.72 2.14
N GLU A 206 -11.47 10.66 3.42
CA GLU A 206 -10.84 11.76 4.16
C GLU A 206 -9.53 12.22 3.50
N ALA A 207 -8.67 11.29 3.08
CA ALA A 207 -7.44 11.61 2.34
C ALA A 207 -7.73 12.31 1.00
N ILE A 208 -8.78 11.92 0.29
CA ILE A 208 -9.18 12.53 -0.98
C ILE A 208 -9.69 13.95 -0.74
N GLU A 209 -10.49 14.16 0.30
CA GLU A 209 -10.97 15.49 0.69
C GLU A 209 -9.82 16.41 1.10
N ILE A 210 -8.84 15.93 1.88
CA ILE A 210 -7.67 16.74 2.23
C ILE A 210 -6.84 17.07 0.99
N ILE A 211 -6.61 16.11 0.08
CA ILE A 211 -5.93 16.39 -1.20
C ILE A 211 -6.65 17.48 -1.99
N GLU A 212 -7.98 17.41 -2.04
CA GLU A 212 -8.83 18.38 -2.74
C GLU A 212 -8.65 19.79 -2.14
N ASN A 213 -8.70 19.91 -0.82
CA ASN A 213 -8.50 21.17 -0.11
C ASN A 213 -7.09 21.73 -0.31
N LEU A 214 -6.05 20.91 -0.22
CA LEU A 214 -4.66 21.33 -0.45
C LEU A 214 -4.42 21.81 -1.89
N LEU A 215 -5.01 21.16 -2.88
CA LEU A 215 -4.94 21.62 -4.28
C LEU A 215 -5.63 22.97 -4.44
N TRP A 216 -6.79 23.15 -3.82
CA TRP A 216 -7.54 24.40 -3.87
C TRP A 216 -6.81 25.55 -3.16
N GLU A 217 -6.24 25.30 -1.97
CA GLU A 217 -5.42 26.26 -1.22
C GLU A 217 -4.22 26.70 -2.06
N SER A 218 -3.49 25.77 -2.68
CA SER A 218 -2.36 26.07 -3.57
C SER A 218 -2.77 26.97 -4.75
N ALA A 219 -3.93 26.70 -5.37
CA ALA A 219 -4.45 27.52 -6.45
C ALA A 219 -4.86 28.92 -5.97
N CYS A 220 -5.42 29.02 -4.76
CA CYS A 220 -5.74 30.29 -4.11
C CYS A 220 -4.51 31.13 -3.77
N ASP A 221 -3.45 30.50 -3.26
CA ASP A 221 -2.21 31.18 -2.88
C ASP A 221 -1.46 31.72 -4.10
N SER A 222 -1.43 30.95 -5.20
CA SER A 222 -0.89 31.41 -6.48
C SER A 222 -1.78 32.48 -7.14
N ASN A 223 -3.10 32.36 -6.95
CA ASN A 223 -4.13 33.25 -7.50
C ASN A 223 -3.97 33.48 -9.02
N SER A 224 -3.55 32.46 -9.77
CA SER A 224 -3.35 32.53 -11.22
C SER A 224 -4.35 31.66 -11.97
N ILE A 225 -4.74 32.12 -13.17
CA ILE A 225 -5.66 31.38 -14.05
C ILE A 225 -5.17 29.94 -14.27
N GLY A 226 -3.88 29.76 -14.57
CA GLY A 226 -3.30 28.44 -14.86
C GLY A 226 -3.39 27.46 -13.69
N GLU A 227 -3.22 27.91 -12.44
CA GLU A 227 -3.37 27.02 -11.28
C GLU A 227 -4.83 26.66 -11.01
N TYR A 228 -5.78 27.57 -11.25
CA TYR A 228 -7.20 27.24 -11.19
C TYR A 228 -7.61 26.24 -12.27
N GLU A 229 -7.08 26.39 -13.49
CA GLU A 229 -7.29 25.43 -14.58
C GLU A 229 -6.73 24.05 -14.24
N GLU A 230 -5.51 23.98 -13.70
CA GLU A 230 -4.90 22.71 -13.28
C GLU A 230 -5.66 22.07 -12.11
N TYR A 231 -6.14 22.87 -11.15
CA TYR A 231 -7.04 22.39 -10.09
C TYR A 231 -8.28 21.72 -10.67
N ILE A 232 -8.99 22.37 -11.60
CA ILE A 232 -10.22 21.83 -12.21
C ILE A 232 -9.96 20.54 -12.97
N LYS A 233 -8.80 20.45 -13.62
CA LYS A 233 -8.38 19.27 -14.38
C LYS A 233 -7.99 18.09 -13.49
N THR A 234 -7.34 18.35 -12.35
CA THR A 234 -6.80 17.32 -11.46
C THR A 234 -7.72 16.93 -10.30
N SER A 235 -8.64 17.83 -9.93
CA SER A 235 -9.65 17.66 -8.90
C SER A 235 -10.54 16.44 -9.19
N LYS A 236 -10.78 15.64 -8.16
CA LYS A 236 -11.67 14.48 -8.24
C LYS A 236 -13.05 14.78 -7.70
N LEU A 237 -13.13 15.54 -6.61
CA LEU A 237 -14.40 15.85 -5.94
C LEU A 237 -15.10 17.05 -6.58
N LYS A 238 -14.36 17.89 -7.32
CA LYS A 238 -14.90 19.07 -7.99
C LYS A 238 -15.55 20.06 -7.02
N ALA A 239 -15.15 20.05 -5.75
CA ALA A 239 -15.81 20.77 -4.66
C ALA A 239 -15.77 22.30 -4.86
N HIS A 240 -14.71 22.82 -5.48
CA HIS A 240 -14.51 24.25 -5.71
C HIS A 240 -14.53 24.65 -7.20
N ILE A 241 -15.13 23.83 -8.09
CA ILE A 241 -15.16 24.18 -9.54
C ILE A 241 -15.86 25.53 -9.78
N ASP A 242 -17.03 25.75 -9.18
CA ASP A 242 -17.79 27.00 -9.40
C ASP A 242 -17.01 28.23 -8.91
N GLU A 243 -16.27 28.08 -7.80
CA GLU A 243 -15.44 29.16 -7.27
C GLU A 243 -14.20 29.40 -8.15
N ALA A 244 -13.52 28.34 -8.56
CA ALA A 244 -12.39 28.39 -9.49
C ALA A 244 -12.79 29.08 -10.81
N GLU A 245 -13.92 28.66 -11.39
CA GLU A 245 -14.47 29.24 -12.62
C GLU A 245 -14.79 30.73 -12.46
N ASN A 246 -15.38 31.13 -11.34
CA ASN A 246 -15.66 32.54 -11.04
C ASN A 246 -14.37 33.37 -10.88
N ARG A 247 -13.33 32.80 -10.27
CA ARG A 247 -12.02 33.47 -10.16
C ARG A 247 -11.35 33.62 -11.52
N ILE A 248 -11.35 32.58 -12.35
CA ILE A 248 -10.86 32.65 -13.75
C ILE A 248 -11.62 33.73 -14.51
N TRP A 249 -12.96 33.73 -14.45
CA TRP A 249 -13.79 34.74 -15.10
C TRP A 249 -13.40 36.16 -14.68
N LYS A 250 -13.31 36.43 -13.37
CA LYS A 250 -12.96 37.76 -12.84
C LYS A 250 -11.59 38.24 -13.32
N GLN A 251 -10.62 37.35 -13.43
CA GLN A 251 -9.28 37.71 -13.90
C GLN A 251 -9.21 37.89 -15.43
N SER A 252 -9.91 37.03 -16.18
CA SER A 252 -9.88 37.02 -17.65
C SER A 252 -10.75 38.10 -18.29
N HIS A 253 -11.80 38.55 -17.61
CA HIS A 253 -12.83 39.41 -18.18
C HIS A 253 -12.36 40.78 -18.67
N PHE A 254 -11.18 41.25 -18.23
CA PHE A 254 -10.65 42.55 -18.63
C PHE A 254 -10.02 42.54 -20.04
N PHE A 255 -9.70 41.36 -20.59
CA PHE A 255 -9.01 41.24 -21.88
C PHE A 255 -9.78 40.34 -22.85
N TRP A 256 -9.74 40.69 -24.14
CA TRP A 256 -10.37 39.90 -25.20
C TRP A 256 -9.86 38.47 -25.26
N ASP A 257 -8.55 38.29 -25.15
CA ASP A 257 -7.92 36.98 -25.17
C ASP A 257 -8.35 36.12 -23.96
N GLY A 258 -8.62 36.77 -22.81
CA GLY A 258 -9.14 36.11 -21.62
C GLY A 258 -10.51 35.46 -21.85
N TYR A 259 -11.37 36.05 -22.68
CA TYR A 259 -12.66 35.43 -23.03
C TYR A 259 -12.52 34.16 -23.83
N TYR A 260 -11.60 34.14 -24.79
CA TYR A 260 -11.34 32.95 -25.61
C TYR A 260 -10.74 31.84 -24.76
N ASN A 261 -9.78 32.17 -23.89
CA ASN A 261 -9.21 31.20 -22.95
C ASN A 261 -10.29 30.61 -22.02
N TYR A 262 -11.16 31.46 -21.46
CA TYR A 262 -12.26 30.96 -20.62
C TYR A 262 -13.20 30.03 -21.38
N LEU A 263 -13.59 30.35 -22.63
CA LEU A 263 -14.47 29.49 -23.43
C LEU A 263 -13.80 28.16 -23.81
N ASP A 264 -12.48 28.13 -23.95
CA ASP A 264 -11.72 26.90 -24.24
C ASP A 264 -11.75 25.95 -23.04
N VAL A 265 -11.58 26.50 -21.82
CA VAL A 265 -11.64 25.73 -20.57
C VAL A 265 -13.08 25.36 -20.20
N PHE A 266 -14.03 26.27 -20.42
CA PHE A 266 -15.44 26.13 -20.03
C PHE A 266 -16.39 26.41 -21.20
N PRO A 267 -16.51 25.48 -22.17
CA PRO A 267 -17.40 25.67 -23.32
C PRO A 267 -18.88 25.73 -22.93
N MET A 268 -19.23 25.20 -21.76
CA MET A 268 -20.57 25.23 -21.15
C MET A 268 -20.56 25.95 -19.79
N GLY A 269 -19.58 26.82 -19.56
CA GLY A 269 -19.42 27.56 -18.32
C GLY A 269 -20.56 28.53 -18.02
N LYS A 270 -20.68 28.92 -16.75
CA LYS A 270 -21.68 29.85 -16.23
C LYS A 270 -21.69 31.19 -16.97
N TYR A 271 -20.54 31.64 -17.47
CA TYR A 271 -20.37 32.96 -18.09
C TYR A 271 -20.41 32.94 -19.63
N VAL A 272 -20.60 31.77 -20.27
CA VAL A 272 -20.62 31.63 -21.74
C VAL A 272 -21.62 32.60 -22.41
N ASN A 273 -22.84 32.69 -21.88
CA ASN A 273 -23.87 33.59 -22.42
C ASN A 273 -23.47 35.07 -22.32
N GLN A 274 -22.81 35.47 -21.23
CA GLN A 274 -22.34 36.85 -21.05
C GLN A 274 -21.23 37.19 -22.05
N ILE A 275 -20.34 36.23 -22.35
CA ILE A 275 -19.28 36.38 -23.36
C ILE A 275 -19.88 36.54 -24.76
N HIS A 276 -20.86 35.71 -25.13
CA HIS A 276 -21.52 35.81 -26.43
C HIS A 276 -22.24 37.16 -26.62
N LEU A 277 -22.95 37.65 -25.59
CA LEU A 277 -23.58 38.97 -25.62
C LEU A 277 -22.56 40.10 -25.80
N ARG A 278 -21.43 40.05 -25.09
CA ARG A 278 -20.35 41.03 -25.27
C ARG A 278 -19.76 41.00 -26.67
N LYS A 279 -19.51 39.82 -27.22
CA LYS A 279 -19.00 39.66 -28.59
C LYS A 279 -19.95 40.29 -29.63
N ILE A 280 -21.25 40.09 -29.48
CA ILE A 280 -22.27 40.71 -30.34
C ILE A 280 -22.25 42.23 -30.18
N LEU A 281 -22.25 42.75 -28.93
CA LEU A 281 -22.21 44.19 -28.67
C LEU A 281 -20.98 44.84 -29.31
N ILE A 282 -19.79 44.27 -29.14
CA ILE A 282 -18.58 44.83 -29.74
C ILE A 282 -18.56 44.70 -31.27
N ALA A 283 -19.15 43.65 -31.86
CA ALA A 283 -19.27 43.57 -33.30
C ALA A 283 -20.22 44.66 -33.85
N ILE A 284 -21.32 44.94 -33.14
CA ILE A 284 -22.36 45.86 -33.61
C ILE A 284 -21.99 47.33 -33.37
N ILE A 285 -21.34 47.68 -32.25
CA ILE A 285 -21.06 49.08 -31.88
C ILE A 285 -20.29 49.85 -32.98
N PRO A 286 -19.19 49.34 -33.57
CA PRO A 286 -18.49 50.03 -34.65
C PRO A 286 -19.35 50.24 -35.90
N HIS A 287 -20.22 49.28 -36.23
CA HIS A 287 -21.13 49.42 -37.36
C HIS A 287 -22.19 50.50 -37.10
N ILE A 288 -22.74 50.55 -35.88
CA ILE A 288 -23.65 51.64 -35.47
C ILE A 288 -22.92 52.99 -35.53
N LEU A 289 -21.69 53.07 -35.02
CA LEU A 289 -20.89 54.30 -35.06
C LEU A 289 -20.55 54.74 -36.50
N LEU A 290 -20.15 53.82 -37.37
CA LEU A 290 -19.83 54.14 -38.78
C LEU A 290 -21.09 54.54 -39.57
N TRP A 291 -22.20 53.84 -39.36
CA TRP A 291 -23.46 54.18 -40.02
C TRP A 291 -23.95 55.58 -39.60
N THR A 292 -23.83 55.89 -38.31
CA THR A 292 -24.22 57.22 -37.79
C THR A 292 -23.29 58.33 -38.28
N ILE A 293 -21.98 58.10 -38.37
CA ILE A 293 -21.03 59.02 -39.02
C ILE A 293 -21.35 59.19 -40.51
N GLY A 294 -21.71 58.12 -41.21
CA GLY A 294 -22.08 58.17 -42.63
C GLY A 294 -23.33 59.01 -42.87
N ILE A 295 -24.36 58.87 -42.02
CA ILE A 295 -25.54 59.73 -42.04
C ILE A 295 -25.13 61.20 -41.87
N LEU A 296 -24.34 61.49 -40.82
CA LEU A 296 -23.83 62.83 -40.50
C LEU A 296 -23.08 63.49 -41.67
N LEU A 297 -22.30 62.72 -42.45
CA LEU A 297 -21.56 63.24 -43.60
C LEU A 297 -22.42 63.38 -44.87
N SER A 298 -23.45 62.55 -45.03
CA SER A 298 -24.31 62.53 -46.23
C SER A 298 -25.35 63.65 -46.26
N THR A 299 -25.84 64.03 -45.08
CA THR A 299 -26.71 65.18 -44.93
C THR A 299 -25.82 66.41 -44.80
N ASN A 300 -25.83 67.31 -45.79
CA ASN A 300 -25.18 68.61 -45.75
C ASN A 300 -25.94 69.54 -44.77
N CYS A 301 -26.12 69.05 -43.54
CA CYS A 301 -26.96 69.64 -42.51
C CYS A 301 -26.31 70.93 -42.02
N GLN A 302 -27.13 71.97 -41.93
CA GLN A 302 -26.78 73.18 -41.20
C GLN A 302 -26.44 72.79 -39.74
N MET A 303 -25.48 73.50 -39.13
CA MET A 303 -24.93 73.24 -37.79
C MET A 303 -25.99 72.95 -36.71
N GLU A 304 -27.21 73.49 -36.82
CA GLU A 304 -28.29 73.31 -35.84
C GLU A 304 -28.88 71.89 -35.82
N GLU A 305 -28.96 71.21 -36.97
CA GLU A 305 -29.48 69.82 -37.04
C GLU A 305 -28.42 68.78 -36.60
N LEU A 306 -27.15 69.12 -36.78
CA LEU A 306 -26.01 68.35 -36.28
C LEU A 306 -26.01 68.23 -34.75
N TRP A 307 -26.41 69.28 -34.03
CA TRP A 307 -26.53 69.24 -32.57
C TRP A 307 -27.66 68.33 -32.10
N ALA A 308 -28.81 68.33 -32.78
CA ALA A 308 -29.93 67.44 -32.45
C ALA A 308 -29.56 65.96 -32.70
N PHE A 309 -28.84 65.68 -33.79
CA PHE A 309 -28.37 64.32 -34.07
C PHE A 309 -27.26 63.87 -33.10
N PHE A 310 -26.34 64.76 -32.73
CA PHE A 310 -25.33 64.47 -31.71
C PHE A 310 -25.98 64.22 -30.34
N LEU A 311 -26.99 65.01 -29.97
CA LEU A 311 -27.77 64.79 -28.76
C LEU A 311 -28.51 63.44 -28.80
N PHE A 312 -29.09 63.07 -29.94
CA PHE A 312 -29.74 61.76 -30.12
C PHE A 312 -28.75 60.60 -30.04
N LEU A 313 -27.58 60.74 -30.64
CA LEU A 313 -26.48 59.78 -30.54
C LEU A 313 -25.97 59.64 -29.11
N CYS A 314 -25.77 60.75 -28.40
CA CYS A 314 -25.41 60.74 -26.99
C CYS A 314 -26.50 60.08 -26.15
N LEU A 315 -27.77 60.43 -26.36
CA LEU A 315 -28.91 59.83 -25.65
C LEU A 315 -29.07 58.34 -25.96
N SER A 316 -28.83 57.92 -27.21
CA SER A 316 -28.90 56.52 -27.64
C SER A 316 -27.72 55.72 -27.10
N ALA A 317 -26.49 56.25 -27.17
CA ALA A 317 -25.31 55.65 -26.56
C ALA A 317 -25.44 55.58 -25.04
N MET A 318 -26.02 56.61 -24.41
CA MET A 318 -26.35 56.61 -22.99
C MET A 318 -27.45 55.58 -22.68
N TYR A 319 -28.49 55.48 -23.50
CA TYR A 319 -29.57 54.50 -23.31
C TYR A 319 -29.07 53.06 -23.45
N MET A 320 -28.26 52.78 -24.47
CA MET A 320 -27.62 51.48 -24.66
C MET A 320 -26.59 51.18 -23.56
N GLY A 321 -25.84 52.20 -23.13
CA GLY A 321 -24.94 52.10 -21.98
C GLY A 321 -25.69 51.77 -20.70
N VAL A 322 -26.79 52.47 -20.41
CA VAL A 322 -27.68 52.21 -19.26
C VAL A 322 -28.31 50.84 -19.36
N TYR A 323 -28.80 50.43 -20.53
CA TYR A 323 -29.42 49.12 -20.71
C TYR A 323 -28.40 47.99 -20.50
N ALA A 324 -27.20 48.12 -21.06
CA ALA A 324 -26.11 47.19 -20.82
C ALA A 324 -25.69 47.16 -19.34
N LEU A 325 -25.63 48.31 -18.66
CA LEU A 325 -25.35 48.42 -17.23
C LEU A 325 -26.47 47.82 -16.36
N ILE A 326 -27.74 47.97 -16.74
CA ILE A 326 -28.88 47.36 -16.05
C ILE A 326 -28.81 45.84 -16.15
N GLU A 327 -28.51 45.29 -17.32
CA GLU A 327 -28.36 43.83 -17.50
C GLU A 327 -27.12 43.28 -16.79
N ILE A 328 -26.02 44.02 -16.75
CA ILE A 328 -24.85 43.67 -15.93
C ILE A 328 -25.22 43.64 -14.44
N ASN A 329 -25.91 44.67 -13.93
CA ASN A 329 -26.30 44.75 -12.52
C ASN A 329 -27.33 43.67 -12.14
N ARG A 330 -28.23 43.33 -13.06
CA ARG A 330 -29.21 42.24 -12.89
C ARG A 330 -28.53 40.87 -12.83
N ALA A 331 -27.45 40.67 -13.59
CA ALA A 331 -26.66 39.44 -13.56
C ALA A 331 -25.77 39.31 -12.31
N GLU A 332 -25.34 40.43 -11.72
CA GLU A 332 -24.46 40.45 -10.54
C GLU A 332 -25.22 40.50 -9.19
N GLY A 333 -26.54 40.68 -9.18
CA GLY A 333 -27.36 40.71 -7.96
C GLY A 333 -27.19 42.00 -7.13
N GLY A 334 -26.67 43.07 -7.73
CA GLY A 334 -26.40 44.33 -7.06
C GLY A 334 -27.63 45.24 -6.89
N SER A 335 -27.58 46.07 -5.84
CA SER A 335 -28.58 47.12 -5.57
C SER A 335 -28.56 48.18 -6.68
N THR A 336 -29.71 48.39 -7.32
CA THR A 336 -29.93 49.35 -8.43
C THR A 336 -29.69 50.81 -8.04
N PHE A 337 -29.53 51.12 -6.75
CA PHE A 337 -29.61 52.48 -6.23
C PHE A 337 -28.35 53.34 -6.50
N GLY A 338 -27.14 52.78 -6.39
CA GLY A 338 -25.90 53.54 -6.61
C GLY A 338 -25.72 54.01 -8.06
N PHE A 339 -26.22 53.22 -9.01
CA PHE A 339 -26.06 53.49 -10.44
C PHE A 339 -27.03 54.54 -10.98
N VAL A 340 -28.25 54.60 -10.43
CA VAL A 340 -29.22 55.68 -10.75
C VAL A 340 -28.64 57.04 -10.37
N VAL A 341 -27.87 57.13 -9.28
CA VAL A 341 -27.24 58.39 -8.85
C VAL A 341 -26.12 58.83 -9.80
N ILE A 342 -25.22 57.93 -10.21
CA ILE A 342 -24.15 58.25 -11.18
C ILE A 342 -24.75 58.62 -12.56
N PHE A 343 -25.82 57.94 -12.96
CA PHE A 343 -26.53 58.26 -14.19
C PHE A 343 -27.20 59.64 -14.13
N LEU A 344 -27.89 59.98 -13.03
CA LEU A 344 -28.49 61.30 -12.85
C LEU A 344 -27.45 62.42 -12.76
N LEU A 345 -26.28 62.17 -12.17
CA LEU A 345 -25.18 63.14 -12.11
C LEU A 345 -24.54 63.39 -13.48
N THR A 346 -24.35 62.35 -14.30
CA THR A 346 -23.80 62.50 -15.66
C THR A 346 -24.82 63.16 -16.61
N LEU A 347 -26.11 62.83 -16.48
CA LEU A 347 -27.20 63.51 -17.20
C LEU A 347 -27.27 65.00 -16.81
N GLY A 348 -27.15 65.32 -15.52
CA GLY A 348 -27.14 66.70 -15.00
C GLY A 348 -25.95 67.51 -15.50
N ALA A 349 -24.75 66.93 -15.55
CA ALA A 349 -23.57 67.59 -16.10
C ALA A 349 -23.68 67.86 -17.61
N PHE A 350 -24.29 66.94 -18.37
CA PHE A 350 -24.51 67.11 -19.80
C PHE A 350 -25.56 68.21 -20.11
N CYS A 351 -26.65 68.25 -19.34
CA CYS A 351 -27.62 69.34 -19.43
C CYS A 351 -27.01 70.70 -19.05
N GLY A 352 -26.11 70.74 -18.06
CA GLY A 352 -25.37 71.95 -17.69
C GLY A 352 -24.41 72.44 -18.78
N ALA A 353 -23.69 71.54 -19.44
CA ALA A 353 -22.78 71.88 -20.55
C ALA A 353 -23.54 72.40 -21.79
N SER A 354 -24.71 71.81 -22.09
CA SER A 354 -25.60 72.28 -23.17
C SER A 354 -26.10 73.72 -22.95
N ALA A 355 -26.44 74.06 -21.71
CA ALA A 355 -26.86 75.41 -21.34
C ALA A 355 -25.71 76.43 -21.49
N ILE A 356 -24.48 76.07 -21.10
CA ILE A 356 -23.31 76.95 -21.20
C ILE A 356 -22.89 77.17 -22.67
N ILE A 357 -22.95 76.13 -23.51
CA ILE A 357 -22.64 76.23 -24.94
C ILE A 357 -23.70 77.06 -25.68
N SER A 358 -24.98 76.94 -25.31
CA SER A 358 -26.05 77.78 -25.88
C SER A 358 -25.87 79.27 -25.55
N ILE A 359 -25.33 79.59 -24.36
CA ILE A 359 -24.99 80.97 -23.98
C ILE A 359 -23.80 81.48 -24.79
N LEU A 360 -22.76 80.67 -25.00
CA LEU A 360 -21.55 81.05 -25.75
C LEU A 360 -21.76 81.19 -27.28
N VAL A 361 -22.78 80.56 -27.85
CA VAL A 361 -23.11 80.64 -29.29
C VAL A 361 -24.08 81.80 -29.61
N SER A 362 -24.78 82.33 -28.60
CA SER A 362 -25.72 83.46 -28.77
C SER A 362 -25.08 84.84 -28.53
N THR A 363 -23.85 84.89 -28.00
CA THR A 363 -22.97 86.07 -27.96
C THR A 363 -21.98 86.05 -29.11
#